data_AF-A0A7S2L500-F1
#
_entry.id   AF-A0A7S2L500-F1
#
_cell.length_a   1.000
_cell.length_b   1.000
_cell.length_c   1.000
_cell.angle_alpha   90.00
_cell.angle_beta   90.00
_cell.angle_gamma   90.00
#
_symmetry.space_group_name_H-M   'P 1'
#
loop_
_entity.id
_entity.type
_entity.pdbx_description
1 polymer ?
#
loop_
_entity_poly.entity_id
_entity_poly.type
_entity_poly.pdbx_seq_one_letter_code
_entity_poly.pdbx_strand_id
1 'polypeptide(L)'
;RLLEDSETEMYDECEAWATRLLSHCEQTIESCFSSVAKRALITRDDEKLLSRALYFVGELSMIGFSSQEDSSRLSKKRSRDITPTDNDPVRGLFIQPSKRLIHLVKLMLPCSMPLPNPNNAENALTPTPSSTRAHAFVALGKFCLRNEALAKENLNIIARELDQESNTDPAVMSNCLMVMGDMCVRYTNLVDKYLVFMAGCLQAGEKKLVDVNSKSHLSITFDGTIPYSMVKKNAILLLSSLLLQDYVKWRGLFVHRFLAAVADEDDEVSCLAQTALRGPLLEKQPNLLSNSFVGAVFVFNNCKAHPLYIAEASAGGNGMGIDFEGAFLDGADRYHKRREIYEMMITNLSDEQKLEVTARLVKEVLGGALETSGDLAAACKLPPSSRLVNKRIESATNVLTDTLDILTSPEIKVGRVGADDDQDDDVASTNGSKPDQRNLHKQRLLSKISRKHLMEIVLPILCNLKTVLEASKSPLLKNLMQYLGYIFRTFKAEVNEHLANIPTLLQELEYDCKRNRKKKDSKSILGVSIDGGKRRVSMQ
;
A
#
# COMPACT_ATOMS: atom_id res chain seq x y z
N ARG A 1 -18.03 -36.89 -31.81
CA ARG A 1 -19.44 -37.27 -32.06
C ARG A 1 -20.40 -36.08 -32.02
N LEU A 2 -19.96 -34.85 -31.68
CA LEU A 2 -20.81 -33.66 -31.52
C LEU A 2 -20.45 -32.53 -32.50
N LEU A 3 -20.17 -32.86 -33.77
CA LEU A 3 -19.87 -31.84 -34.80
C LEU A 3 -20.96 -31.79 -35.89
N GLU A 4 -22.05 -32.55 -35.74
CA GLU A 4 -23.12 -32.65 -36.75
C GLU A 4 -24.48 -32.16 -36.25
N ASP A 5 -24.62 -31.86 -34.95
CA ASP A 5 -25.89 -31.48 -34.34
C ASP A 5 -25.97 -29.96 -34.15
N SER A 6 -27.15 -29.40 -34.42
CA SER A 6 -27.40 -27.97 -34.47
C SER A 6 -26.95 -27.27 -33.18
N GLU A 7 -26.45 -26.03 -33.26
CA GLU A 7 -26.01 -25.26 -32.07
C GLU A 7 -27.02 -25.31 -30.92
N THR A 8 -28.33 -25.38 -31.22
CA THR A 8 -29.39 -25.44 -30.21
C THR A 8 -29.39 -26.74 -29.39
N GLU A 9 -29.03 -27.88 -29.97
CA GLU A 9 -28.97 -29.17 -29.27
C GLU A 9 -27.79 -29.24 -28.29
N MET A 10 -26.65 -28.63 -28.64
CA MET A 10 -25.50 -28.55 -27.74
C MET A 10 -25.78 -27.69 -26.50
N TYR A 11 -26.50 -26.58 -26.66
CA TYR A 11 -26.92 -25.73 -25.53
C TYR A 11 -27.81 -26.50 -24.56
N ASP A 12 -28.86 -27.16 -25.07
CA ASP A 12 -29.83 -27.86 -24.26
C ASP A 12 -29.21 -29.09 -23.56
N GLU A 13 -28.31 -29.82 -24.24
CA GLU A 13 -27.58 -30.93 -23.65
C GLU A 13 -26.63 -30.47 -22.54
N CYS A 14 -25.88 -29.38 -22.76
CA CYS A 14 -25.00 -28.79 -21.76
C CYS A 14 -25.77 -28.24 -20.56
N GLU A 15 -26.90 -27.55 -20.78
CA GLU A 15 -27.79 -27.07 -19.70
C GLU A 15 -28.30 -28.25 -18.86
N ALA A 16 -28.79 -29.31 -19.52
CA ALA A 16 -29.31 -30.49 -18.86
C ALA A 16 -28.22 -31.27 -18.10
N TRP A 17 -27.01 -31.36 -18.65
CA TRP A 17 -25.86 -31.98 -17.99
C TRP A 17 -25.43 -31.18 -16.75
N ALA A 18 -25.22 -29.88 -16.89
CA ALA A 18 -24.78 -29.02 -15.79
C ALA A 18 -25.83 -28.95 -14.66
N THR A 19 -27.12 -28.87 -15.02
CA THR A 19 -28.23 -28.86 -14.04
C THR A 19 -28.29 -30.17 -13.24
N ARG A 20 -28.09 -31.32 -13.89
CA ARG A 20 -28.01 -32.63 -13.20
C ARG A 20 -26.85 -32.68 -12.21
N LEU A 21 -25.68 -32.19 -12.61
CA LEU A 21 -24.51 -32.16 -11.72
C LEU A 21 -24.68 -31.20 -10.55
N LEU A 22 -25.28 -30.03 -10.76
CA LEU A 22 -25.61 -29.11 -9.67
C LEU A 22 -26.57 -29.75 -8.67
N SER A 23 -27.60 -30.47 -9.14
CA SER A 23 -28.52 -31.22 -8.27
C SER A 23 -27.80 -32.31 -7.46
N HIS A 24 -26.85 -33.02 -8.08
CA HIS A 24 -26.04 -34.01 -7.36
C HIS A 24 -25.13 -33.36 -6.30
N CYS A 25 -24.53 -32.21 -6.60
CA CYS A 25 -23.73 -31.45 -5.64
C CYS A 25 -24.59 -30.96 -4.47
N GLU A 26 -25.81 -30.47 -4.74
CA GLU A 26 -26.77 -30.05 -3.71
C GLU A 26 -27.08 -31.21 -2.76
N GLN A 27 -27.46 -32.38 -3.29
CA GLN A 27 -27.74 -33.59 -2.49
C GLN A 27 -26.52 -34.04 -1.68
N THR A 28 -25.32 -33.95 -2.26
CA THR A 28 -24.07 -34.32 -1.58
C THR A 28 -23.79 -33.41 -0.38
N ILE A 29 -23.96 -32.10 -0.56
CA ILE A 29 -23.80 -31.12 0.54
C ILE A 29 -24.86 -31.35 1.63
N GLU A 30 -26.12 -31.60 1.27
CA GLU A 30 -27.19 -31.87 2.24
C GLU A 30 -26.95 -33.15 3.04
N SER A 31 -26.52 -34.22 2.37
CA SER A 31 -26.15 -35.48 3.02
C SER A 31 -24.99 -35.27 3.99
N CYS A 32 -23.97 -34.51 3.58
CA CYS A 32 -22.85 -34.15 4.44
C CYS A 32 -23.32 -33.35 5.66
N PHE A 33 -24.17 -32.34 5.49
CA PHE A 33 -24.71 -31.54 6.60
C PHE A 33 -25.53 -32.40 7.57
N SER A 34 -26.33 -33.32 7.05
CA SER A 34 -27.10 -34.26 7.87
C SER A 34 -26.19 -35.19 8.68
N SER A 35 -25.09 -35.64 8.08
CA SER A 35 -24.08 -36.46 8.75
C SER A 35 -23.30 -35.66 9.82
N VAL A 36 -22.95 -34.41 9.54
CA VAL A 36 -22.28 -33.51 10.48
C VAL A 36 -23.22 -33.15 11.63
N ALA A 37 -24.49 -32.84 11.38
CA ALA A 37 -25.47 -32.55 12.42
C ALA A 37 -25.65 -33.72 13.40
N LYS A 38 -25.67 -34.97 12.89
CA LYS A 38 -25.73 -36.16 13.75
C LYS A 38 -24.47 -36.36 14.60
N ARG A 39 -23.30 -36.01 14.07
CA ARG A 39 -22.00 -36.22 14.74
C ARG A 39 -21.52 -35.03 15.59
N ALA A 40 -22.07 -33.84 15.35
CA ALA A 40 -21.63 -32.55 15.89
C ALA A 40 -20.13 -32.23 15.64
N LEU A 41 -19.53 -32.83 14.61
CA LEU A 41 -18.13 -32.64 14.25
C LEU A 41 -17.94 -32.81 12.73
N ILE A 42 -17.05 -32.00 12.15
CA ILE A 42 -16.64 -32.11 10.74
C ILE A 42 -15.33 -32.89 10.68
N THR A 43 -15.32 -33.99 9.95
CA THR A 43 -14.10 -34.77 9.72
C THR A 43 -13.30 -34.22 8.55
N ARG A 44 -12.03 -34.63 8.43
CA ARG A 44 -11.17 -34.25 7.30
C ARG A 44 -11.73 -34.70 5.95
N ASP A 45 -12.49 -35.80 5.91
CA ASP A 45 -13.10 -36.29 4.68
C ASP A 45 -14.33 -35.46 4.31
N ASP A 46 -15.12 -35.03 5.30
CA ASP A 46 -16.22 -34.08 5.08
C ASP A 46 -15.69 -32.75 4.55
N GLU A 47 -14.61 -32.22 5.13
CA GLU A 47 -13.96 -30.99 4.67
C GLU A 47 -13.53 -31.09 3.21
N LYS A 48 -12.83 -32.17 2.83
CA LYS A 48 -12.41 -32.41 1.44
C LYS A 48 -13.60 -32.55 0.49
N LEU A 49 -14.65 -33.25 0.92
CA LEU A 49 -15.85 -33.46 0.11
C LEU A 49 -16.58 -32.12 -0.13
N LEU A 50 -16.78 -31.33 0.93
CA LEU A 50 -17.43 -30.02 0.85
C LEU A 50 -16.62 -29.06 -0.01
N SER A 51 -15.29 -28.98 0.17
CA SER A 51 -14.45 -28.10 -0.65
C SER A 51 -14.49 -28.48 -2.14
N ARG A 52 -14.48 -29.78 -2.47
CA ARG A 52 -14.63 -30.25 -3.86
C ARG A 52 -16.01 -29.92 -4.43
N ALA A 53 -17.08 -30.19 -3.67
CA ALA A 53 -18.44 -29.89 -4.10
C ALA A 53 -18.62 -28.38 -4.35
N LEU A 54 -18.11 -27.54 -3.46
CA LEU A 54 -18.12 -26.07 -3.60
C LEU A 54 -17.36 -25.60 -4.83
N TYR A 55 -16.18 -26.17 -5.08
CA TYR A 55 -15.41 -25.89 -6.29
C TYR A 55 -16.22 -26.20 -7.56
N PHE A 56 -16.76 -27.43 -7.67
CA PHE A 56 -17.57 -27.85 -8.82
C PHE A 56 -18.80 -26.98 -9.01
N VAL A 57 -19.52 -26.68 -7.93
CA VAL A 57 -20.70 -25.80 -7.96
C VAL A 57 -20.35 -24.42 -8.51
N GLY A 58 -19.21 -23.86 -8.10
CA GLY A 58 -18.68 -22.61 -8.63
C GLY A 58 -18.39 -22.70 -10.13
N GLU A 59 -17.63 -23.71 -10.58
CA GLU A 59 -17.29 -23.86 -12.01
C GLU A 59 -18.51 -24.09 -12.90
N LEU A 60 -19.45 -24.95 -12.46
CA LEU A 60 -20.68 -25.23 -13.22
C LEU A 60 -21.52 -23.96 -13.42
N SER A 61 -21.53 -23.04 -12.45
CA SER A 61 -22.24 -21.75 -12.59
C SER A 61 -21.58 -20.78 -13.59
N MET A 62 -20.31 -21.00 -13.93
CA MET A 62 -19.54 -20.17 -14.84
C MET A 62 -19.48 -20.72 -16.27
N ILE A 63 -20.08 -21.88 -16.55
CA ILE A 63 -20.16 -22.43 -17.92
C ILE A 63 -20.89 -21.44 -18.83
N GLY A 64 -20.25 -21.07 -19.94
CA GLY A 64 -20.79 -20.09 -20.89
C GLY A 64 -20.66 -18.65 -20.45
N PHE A 65 -19.97 -18.34 -19.34
CA PHE A 65 -19.78 -16.98 -18.87
C PHE A 65 -18.89 -16.17 -19.81
N SER A 66 -19.39 -15.01 -20.23
CA SER A 66 -18.60 -13.99 -20.90
C SER A 66 -18.55 -12.70 -20.08
N SER A 67 -17.36 -12.08 -20.01
CA SER A 67 -17.19 -10.77 -19.37
C SER A 67 -17.98 -9.65 -20.05
N GLN A 68 -18.40 -9.85 -21.30
CA GLN A 68 -19.26 -8.93 -22.06
C GLN A 68 -20.77 -9.13 -21.83
N GLU A 69 -21.18 -10.04 -20.94
CA GLU A 69 -22.58 -10.22 -20.56
C GLU A 69 -23.14 -9.01 -19.79
N ASP A 70 -24.21 -8.40 -20.32
CA ASP A 70 -24.96 -7.34 -19.64
C ASP A 70 -25.69 -7.89 -18.40
N SER A 71 -25.29 -7.46 -17.20
CA SER A 71 -25.82 -7.97 -15.94
C SER A 71 -27.29 -7.66 -15.67
N SER A 72 -27.81 -6.61 -16.31
CA SER A 72 -29.17 -6.08 -16.11
C SER A 72 -30.27 -6.90 -16.81
N ARG A 73 -29.90 -7.84 -17.69
CA ARG A 73 -30.84 -8.58 -18.57
C ARG A 73 -30.87 -10.09 -18.35
N LEU A 74 -30.19 -10.60 -17.32
CA LEU A 74 -29.99 -12.03 -17.03
C LEU A 74 -31.25 -12.79 -16.53
N SER A 75 -32.45 -12.27 -16.74
CA SER A 75 -33.72 -12.90 -16.31
C SER A 75 -34.29 -13.92 -17.30
N LYS A 76 -33.67 -14.09 -18.47
CA LYS A 76 -34.12 -15.06 -19.49
C LYS A 76 -33.04 -16.13 -19.67
N LYS A 77 -33.47 -17.40 -19.71
CA LYS A 77 -32.65 -18.61 -20.02
C LYS A 77 -31.72 -18.47 -21.24
N ARG A 78 -31.95 -17.46 -22.08
CA ARG A 78 -31.15 -17.13 -23.25
C ARG A 78 -30.95 -15.61 -23.27
N SER A 79 -29.72 -15.16 -23.03
CA SER A 79 -29.35 -13.80 -23.43
C SER A 79 -29.24 -13.80 -24.95
N ARG A 80 -30.26 -13.29 -25.65
CA ARG A 80 -30.23 -13.17 -27.13
C ARG A 80 -29.19 -12.16 -27.64
N ASP A 81 -28.57 -11.42 -26.73
CA ASP A 81 -27.63 -10.34 -27.03
C ASP A 81 -26.19 -10.88 -27.20
N ILE A 82 -25.91 -12.16 -26.88
CA ILE A 82 -24.59 -12.78 -27.06
C ILE A 82 -24.74 -14.03 -27.92
N THR A 83 -24.11 -14.00 -29.09
CA THR A 83 -24.12 -15.13 -30.01
C THR A 83 -23.02 -16.13 -29.64
N PRO A 84 -23.33 -17.44 -29.61
CA PRO A 84 -22.30 -18.47 -29.65
C PRO A 84 -21.33 -18.23 -30.81
N THR A 85 -20.10 -18.71 -30.63
CA THR A 85 -19.08 -18.68 -31.69
C THR A 85 -18.56 -20.09 -31.90
N ASP A 86 -18.03 -20.39 -33.09
CA ASP A 86 -17.46 -21.71 -33.39
C ASP A 86 -16.41 -22.18 -32.36
N ASN A 87 -15.71 -21.24 -31.73
CA ASN A 87 -14.70 -21.50 -30.69
C ASN A 87 -15.27 -21.57 -29.26
N ASP A 88 -16.48 -21.05 -29.03
CA ASP A 88 -17.18 -21.06 -27.74
C ASP A 88 -18.69 -21.29 -27.97
N PRO A 89 -19.09 -22.55 -28.15
CA PRO A 89 -20.45 -22.92 -28.54
C PRO A 89 -21.45 -22.78 -27.40
N VAL A 90 -21.01 -22.57 -26.15
CA VAL A 90 -21.89 -22.44 -24.97
C VAL A 90 -21.93 -21.00 -24.44
N ARG A 91 -21.33 -20.04 -25.15
CA ARG A 91 -21.25 -18.64 -24.73
C ARG A 91 -22.63 -18.04 -24.46
N GLY A 92 -22.80 -17.38 -23.32
CA GLY A 92 -24.10 -16.82 -22.90
C GLY A 92 -25.08 -17.85 -22.32
N LEU A 93 -24.70 -19.12 -22.19
CA LEU A 93 -25.47 -20.08 -21.40
C LEU A 93 -25.48 -19.64 -19.94
N PHE A 94 -26.68 -19.54 -19.38
CA PHE A 94 -26.88 -19.16 -17.98
C PHE A 94 -27.52 -20.32 -17.21
N ILE A 95 -26.69 -21.01 -16.43
CA ILE A 95 -27.13 -22.07 -15.53
C ILE A 95 -27.36 -21.45 -14.15
N GLN A 96 -28.62 -21.39 -13.74
CA GLN A 96 -29.00 -20.82 -12.46
C GLN A 96 -28.96 -21.88 -11.35
N PRO A 97 -28.11 -21.72 -10.31
CA PRO A 97 -28.18 -22.56 -9.12
C PRO A 97 -29.54 -22.45 -8.43
N SER A 98 -30.00 -23.55 -7.82
CA SER A 98 -31.24 -23.53 -7.06
C SER A 98 -31.12 -22.57 -5.85
N LYS A 99 -32.23 -21.99 -5.40
CA LYS A 99 -32.25 -21.16 -4.18
C LYS A 99 -31.75 -21.95 -2.96
N ARG A 100 -31.99 -23.26 -2.95
CA ARG A 100 -31.58 -24.17 -1.89
C ARG A 100 -30.06 -24.34 -1.87
N LEU A 101 -29.44 -24.58 -3.02
CA LEU A 101 -27.99 -24.68 -3.16
C LEU A 101 -27.30 -23.38 -2.72
N ILE A 102 -27.81 -22.22 -3.16
CA ILE A 102 -27.28 -20.92 -2.72
C ILE A 102 -27.35 -20.78 -1.20
N HIS A 103 -28.46 -21.20 -0.59
CA HIS A 103 -28.61 -21.19 0.87
C HIS A 103 -27.59 -22.11 1.57
N LEU A 104 -27.38 -23.33 1.07
CA LEU A 104 -26.38 -24.27 1.60
C LEU A 104 -24.97 -23.68 1.53
N VAL A 105 -24.61 -23.02 0.43
CA VAL A 105 -23.32 -22.31 0.30
C VAL A 105 -23.22 -21.19 1.35
N LYS A 106 -24.27 -20.38 1.51
CA LYS A 106 -24.31 -19.29 2.50
C LYS A 106 -24.16 -19.79 3.94
N LEU A 107 -24.66 -20.98 4.28
CA LEU A 107 -24.50 -21.58 5.61
C LEU A 107 -23.05 -21.91 5.96
N MET A 108 -22.15 -22.05 4.97
CA MET A 108 -20.73 -22.35 5.16
C MET A 108 -19.84 -21.09 5.22
N LEU A 109 -20.39 -19.89 5.10
CA LEU A 109 -19.61 -18.65 5.16
C LEU A 109 -19.16 -18.27 6.59
N PRO A 110 -20.03 -18.36 7.62
CA PRO A 110 -19.65 -17.97 8.97
C PRO A 110 -18.58 -18.90 9.57
N CYS A 111 -17.87 -18.41 10.60
CA CYS A 111 -16.88 -19.19 11.34
C CYS A 111 -17.47 -20.44 12.03
N SER A 112 -18.79 -20.46 12.25
CA SER A 112 -19.47 -21.63 12.79
C SER A 112 -20.80 -21.85 12.09
N MET A 113 -21.05 -23.09 11.65
CA MET A 113 -22.29 -23.47 10.98
C MET A 113 -23.44 -23.61 11.99
N PRO A 114 -24.64 -23.07 11.69
CA PRO A 114 -25.82 -23.19 12.53
C PRO A 114 -26.52 -24.54 12.30
N LEU A 115 -25.82 -25.64 12.60
CA LEU A 115 -26.37 -26.99 12.51
C LEU A 115 -26.93 -27.42 13.88
N PRO A 116 -28.10 -28.10 13.93
CA PRO A 116 -28.66 -28.62 15.18
C PRO A 116 -27.70 -29.64 15.82
N ASN A 117 -27.30 -29.41 17.06
CA ASN A 117 -26.46 -30.33 17.82
C ASN A 117 -27.36 -31.19 18.74
N PRO A 118 -27.44 -32.52 18.54
CA PRO A 118 -28.30 -33.38 19.34
C PRO A 118 -27.83 -33.57 20.80
N ASN A 119 -26.59 -33.16 21.14
CA ASN A 119 -25.96 -33.49 22.41
C ASN A 119 -25.90 -32.32 23.43
N ASN A 120 -26.39 -31.11 23.13
CA ASN A 120 -26.38 -29.98 24.09
C ASN A 120 -27.58 -29.04 23.92
N ALA A 121 -28.20 -28.66 25.05
CA ALA A 121 -29.35 -27.73 25.13
C ALA A 121 -28.96 -26.24 24.96
N GLU A 122 -27.67 -25.92 24.84
CA GLU A 122 -27.15 -24.58 24.57
C GLU A 122 -26.39 -24.58 23.24
N ASN A 123 -27.02 -24.07 22.17
CA ASN A 123 -26.44 -23.44 20.96
C ASN A 123 -24.97 -23.72 20.58
N ALA A 124 -24.48 -24.96 20.64
CA ALA A 124 -23.10 -25.29 20.30
C ALA A 124 -22.94 -25.34 18.78
N LEU A 125 -22.54 -24.21 18.19
CA LEU A 125 -22.27 -24.07 16.76
C LEU A 125 -21.03 -24.88 16.37
N THR A 126 -21.11 -25.68 15.31
CA THR A 126 -19.97 -26.46 14.81
C THR A 126 -19.01 -25.52 14.06
N PRO A 127 -17.71 -25.45 14.40
CA PRO A 127 -16.78 -24.55 13.72
C PRO A 127 -16.62 -24.96 12.25
N THR A 128 -16.71 -24.00 11.34
CA THR A 128 -16.56 -24.22 9.91
C THR A 128 -15.08 -24.20 9.53
N PRO A 129 -14.53 -25.22 8.87
CA PRO A 129 -13.12 -25.23 8.45
C PRO A 129 -12.80 -24.07 7.51
N SER A 130 -11.65 -23.42 7.68
CA SER A 130 -11.19 -22.30 6.84
C SER A 130 -11.17 -22.66 5.35
N SER A 131 -10.75 -23.89 5.00
CA SER A 131 -10.75 -24.36 3.61
C SER A 131 -12.16 -24.36 3.01
N THR A 132 -13.15 -24.89 3.73
CA THR A 132 -14.55 -24.91 3.28
C THR A 132 -15.11 -23.51 3.16
N ARG A 133 -14.84 -22.62 4.14
CA ARG A 133 -15.23 -21.22 4.08
C ARG A 133 -14.64 -20.53 2.84
N ALA A 134 -13.35 -20.72 2.59
CA ALA A 134 -12.63 -20.12 1.47
C ALA A 134 -13.21 -20.56 0.11
N HIS A 135 -13.58 -21.84 -0.04
CA HIS A 135 -14.28 -22.34 -1.23
C HIS A 135 -15.71 -21.81 -1.33
N ALA A 136 -16.42 -21.66 -0.21
CA ALA A 136 -17.78 -21.15 -0.18
C ALA A 136 -17.84 -19.68 -0.63
N PHE A 137 -16.88 -18.84 -0.21
CA PHE A 137 -16.77 -17.47 -0.69
C PHE A 137 -16.48 -17.38 -2.19
N VAL A 138 -15.62 -18.24 -2.74
CA VAL A 138 -15.36 -18.28 -4.19
C VAL A 138 -16.61 -18.72 -4.95
N ALA A 139 -17.29 -19.77 -4.50
CA ALA A 139 -18.54 -20.24 -5.12
C ALA A 139 -19.62 -19.16 -5.10
N LEU A 140 -19.81 -18.49 -3.95
CA LEU A 140 -20.73 -17.36 -3.82
C LEU A 140 -20.33 -16.20 -4.75
N GLY A 141 -19.04 -15.87 -4.82
CA GLY A 141 -18.50 -14.84 -5.70
C GLY A 141 -18.86 -15.09 -7.16
N LYS A 142 -18.68 -16.32 -7.64
CA LYS A 142 -19.07 -16.74 -8.99
C LYS A 142 -20.57 -16.61 -9.23
N PHE A 143 -21.41 -16.97 -8.26
CA PHE A 143 -22.86 -16.73 -8.37
C PHE A 143 -23.20 -15.23 -8.47
N CYS A 144 -22.51 -14.40 -7.68
CA CYS A 144 -22.70 -12.96 -7.69
C CYS A 144 -22.29 -12.33 -9.02
N LEU A 145 -21.23 -12.80 -9.68
CA LEU A 145 -20.85 -12.34 -11.03
C LEU A 145 -21.95 -12.58 -12.06
N ARG A 146 -22.80 -13.60 -11.88
CA ARG A 146 -23.94 -13.85 -12.76
C ARG A 146 -25.24 -13.20 -12.30
N ASN A 147 -25.30 -12.64 -11.10
CA ASN A 147 -26.54 -12.11 -10.53
C ASN A 147 -26.26 -10.88 -9.67
N GLU A 148 -26.57 -9.71 -10.24
CA GLU A 148 -26.35 -8.42 -9.58
C GLU A 148 -27.14 -8.26 -8.28
N ALA A 149 -28.36 -8.82 -8.20
CA ALA A 149 -29.16 -8.77 -6.96
C ALA A 149 -28.49 -9.58 -5.85
N LEU A 150 -27.95 -10.76 -6.19
CA LEU A 150 -27.18 -11.58 -5.25
C LEU A 150 -25.87 -10.89 -4.85
N ALA A 151 -25.19 -10.20 -5.77
CA ALA A 151 -24.01 -9.39 -5.44
C ALA A 151 -24.35 -8.31 -4.41
N LYS A 152 -25.40 -7.51 -4.65
CA LYS A 152 -25.86 -6.46 -3.73
C LYS A 152 -26.15 -6.98 -2.31
N GLU A 153 -26.76 -8.16 -2.20
CA GLU A 153 -27.09 -8.78 -0.92
C GLU A 153 -25.84 -9.23 -0.12
N ASN A 154 -24.80 -9.72 -0.80
CA ASN A 154 -23.68 -10.41 -0.15
C ASN A 154 -22.40 -9.59 0.02
N LEU A 155 -22.27 -8.43 -0.64
CA LEU A 155 -21.05 -7.60 -0.55
C LEU A 155 -20.66 -7.21 0.88
N ASN A 156 -21.63 -6.94 1.75
CA ASN A 156 -21.34 -6.63 3.16
C ASN A 156 -20.68 -7.81 3.89
N ILE A 157 -21.10 -9.04 3.60
CA ILE A 157 -20.54 -10.24 4.23
C ILE A 157 -19.11 -10.46 3.75
N ILE A 158 -18.85 -10.23 2.46
CA ILE A 158 -17.49 -10.35 1.89
C ILE A 158 -16.58 -9.25 2.45
N ALA A 159 -17.06 -8.00 2.50
CA ALA A 159 -16.31 -6.87 3.05
C ALA A 159 -15.95 -7.05 4.54
N ARG A 160 -16.86 -7.64 5.33
CA ARG A 160 -16.59 -7.96 6.74
C ARG A 160 -15.40 -8.91 6.93
N GLU A 161 -15.19 -9.85 6.02
CA GLU A 161 -14.05 -10.77 6.10
C GLU A 161 -12.73 -10.12 5.66
N LEU A 162 -12.79 -9.00 4.94
CA LEU A 162 -11.63 -8.18 4.56
C LEU A 162 -11.26 -7.13 5.61
N ASP A 163 -12.16 -6.87 6.54
CA ASP A 163 -11.92 -5.90 7.60
C ASP A 163 -10.73 -6.31 8.46
N GLN A 164 -9.87 -5.35 8.80
CA GLN A 164 -8.63 -5.61 9.54
C GLN A 164 -8.89 -6.08 10.98
N GLU A 165 -10.06 -5.75 11.53
CA GLU A 165 -10.49 -6.16 12.86
C GLU A 165 -11.08 -7.59 12.88
N SER A 166 -11.37 -8.15 11.72
CA SER A 166 -11.85 -9.52 11.61
C SER A 166 -10.74 -10.52 11.94
N ASN A 167 -11.01 -11.55 12.74
CA ASN A 167 -10.07 -12.67 12.94
C ASN A 167 -10.16 -13.70 11.81
N THR A 168 -10.16 -13.21 10.57
CA THR A 168 -10.33 -14.04 9.37
C THR A 168 -9.03 -14.76 9.03
N ASP A 169 -9.17 -16.03 8.67
CA ASP A 169 -8.08 -16.86 8.16
C ASP A 169 -7.50 -16.26 6.85
N PRO A 170 -6.17 -16.23 6.67
CA PRO A 170 -5.54 -15.66 5.49
C PRO A 170 -6.05 -16.22 4.16
N ALA A 171 -6.39 -17.51 4.08
CA ALA A 171 -6.92 -18.11 2.86
C ALA A 171 -8.34 -17.60 2.54
N VAL A 172 -9.18 -17.43 3.58
CA VAL A 172 -10.53 -16.87 3.44
C VAL A 172 -10.45 -15.41 3.01
N MET A 173 -9.63 -14.60 3.69
CA MET A 173 -9.44 -13.19 3.38
C MET A 173 -8.91 -12.99 1.96
N SER A 174 -7.91 -13.79 1.55
CA SER A 174 -7.37 -13.78 0.19
C SER A 174 -8.45 -14.10 -0.86
N ASN A 175 -9.27 -15.11 -0.64
CA ASN A 175 -10.33 -15.46 -1.58
C ASN A 175 -11.43 -14.40 -1.64
N CYS A 176 -11.83 -13.83 -0.50
CA CYS A 176 -12.75 -12.69 -0.45
C CYS A 176 -12.21 -11.50 -1.24
N LEU A 177 -10.90 -11.24 -1.18
CA LEU A 177 -10.26 -10.14 -1.88
C LEU A 177 -10.29 -10.34 -3.40
N MET A 178 -9.98 -11.55 -3.87
CA MET A 178 -10.10 -11.90 -5.28
C MET A 178 -11.54 -11.78 -5.80
N VAL A 179 -12.50 -12.28 -5.02
CA VAL A 179 -13.93 -12.16 -5.35
C VAL A 179 -14.36 -10.68 -5.44
N MET A 180 -13.93 -9.83 -4.51
CA MET A 180 -14.18 -8.39 -4.59
C MET A 180 -13.51 -7.76 -5.82
N GLY A 181 -12.32 -8.23 -6.18
CA GLY A 181 -11.62 -7.85 -7.40
C GLY A 181 -12.41 -8.12 -8.68
N ASP A 182 -12.91 -9.34 -8.84
CA ASP A 182 -13.74 -9.70 -9.99
C ASP A 182 -15.03 -8.87 -10.04
N MET A 183 -15.63 -8.61 -8.87
CA MET A 183 -16.80 -7.74 -8.78
C MET A 183 -16.47 -6.27 -9.06
N CYS A 184 -15.26 -5.77 -8.76
CA CYS A 184 -14.85 -4.41 -9.14
C CYS A 184 -14.85 -4.23 -10.67
N VAL A 185 -14.44 -5.27 -11.41
CA VAL A 185 -14.43 -5.26 -12.87
C VAL A 185 -15.85 -5.24 -13.44
N ARG A 186 -16.75 -6.06 -12.89
CA ARG A 186 -18.12 -6.20 -13.43
C ARG A 186 -19.13 -5.19 -12.88
N TYR A 187 -19.01 -4.82 -11.61
CA TYR A 187 -19.95 -4.02 -10.84
C TYR A 187 -19.26 -2.83 -10.15
N THR A 188 -18.38 -2.12 -10.85
CA THR A 188 -17.49 -1.08 -10.29
C THR A 188 -18.21 -0.12 -9.34
N ASN A 189 -19.33 0.47 -9.76
CA ASN A 189 -20.10 1.42 -8.94
C ASN A 189 -20.63 0.82 -7.63
N LEU A 190 -20.93 -0.48 -7.63
CA LEU A 190 -21.46 -1.17 -6.46
C LEU A 190 -20.35 -1.49 -5.45
N VAL A 191 -19.15 -1.82 -5.95
CA VAL A 191 -18.01 -2.23 -5.12
C VAL A 191 -17.20 -1.04 -4.61
N ASP A 192 -17.24 0.12 -5.30
CA ASP A 192 -16.41 1.29 -4.96
C ASP A 192 -16.45 1.68 -3.47
N LYS A 193 -17.62 1.63 -2.84
CA LYS A 193 -17.76 1.92 -1.40
C LYS A 193 -17.02 0.96 -0.45
N TYR A 194 -16.69 -0.24 -0.91
CA TYR A 194 -15.96 -1.26 -0.15
C TYR A 194 -14.45 -1.27 -0.45
N LEU A 195 -13.98 -0.41 -1.35
CA LEU A 195 -12.56 -0.34 -1.71
C LEU A 195 -11.66 -0.09 -0.49
N VAL A 196 -12.17 0.58 0.55
CA VAL A 196 -11.45 0.77 1.82
C VAL A 196 -11.02 -0.54 2.47
N PHE A 197 -11.85 -1.58 2.43
CA PHE A 197 -11.53 -2.89 2.99
C PHE A 197 -10.48 -3.63 2.14
N MET A 198 -10.60 -3.53 0.81
CA MET A 198 -9.60 -4.09 -0.10
C MET A 198 -8.25 -3.41 0.07
N ALA A 199 -8.22 -2.07 0.17
CA ALA A 199 -7.00 -1.32 0.41
C ALA A 199 -6.39 -1.63 1.79
N GLY A 200 -7.24 -1.89 2.80
CA GLY A 200 -6.80 -2.35 4.12
C GLY A 200 -6.04 -3.69 4.09
N CYS A 201 -6.27 -4.53 3.08
CA CYS A 201 -5.56 -5.80 2.93
C CYS A 201 -4.07 -5.63 2.60
N LEU A 202 -3.62 -4.44 2.17
CA LEU A 202 -2.21 -4.12 1.98
C LEU A 202 -1.42 -4.17 3.30
N GLN A 203 -2.09 -3.94 4.43
CA GLN A 203 -1.54 -4.03 5.79
C GLN A 203 -2.19 -5.16 6.59
N ALA A 204 -2.65 -6.23 5.92
CA ALA A 204 -3.32 -7.34 6.59
C ALA A 204 -2.43 -7.95 7.69
N GLY A 205 -3.00 -8.13 8.88
CA GLY A 205 -2.33 -8.75 10.03
C GLY A 205 -1.54 -7.81 10.95
N GLU A 206 -1.30 -6.54 10.60
CA GLU A 206 -0.50 -5.62 11.45
C GLU A 206 -1.11 -5.34 12.84
N LYS A 207 -2.45 -5.35 12.95
CA LYS A 207 -3.19 -5.19 14.22
C LYS A 207 -3.13 -6.43 15.12
N LYS A 208 -2.81 -7.60 14.56
CA LYS A 208 -2.92 -8.88 15.27
C LYS A 208 -1.57 -9.17 15.91
N LEU A 209 -1.55 -9.24 17.24
CA LEU A 209 -0.38 -9.73 17.97
C LEU A 209 0.01 -11.09 17.37
N VAL A 210 1.24 -11.19 16.90
CA VAL A 210 1.80 -12.43 16.37
C VAL A 210 1.91 -13.40 17.55
N ASP A 211 0.88 -14.23 17.72
CA ASP A 211 1.02 -15.43 18.54
C ASP A 211 2.03 -16.33 17.84
N VAL A 212 3.23 -16.43 18.42
CA VAL A 212 4.42 -17.16 17.93
C VAL A 212 4.15 -18.64 17.59
N ASN A 213 2.95 -19.16 17.90
CA ASN A 213 2.58 -20.56 17.75
C ASN A 213 1.55 -20.88 16.65
N SER A 214 1.00 -19.89 15.92
CA SER A 214 0.03 -20.17 14.85
C SER A 214 0.72 -20.54 13.53
N LYS A 215 1.24 -21.77 13.46
CA LYS A 215 1.73 -22.36 12.21
C LYS A 215 0.55 -22.60 11.27
N SER A 216 0.49 -21.87 10.17
CA SER A 216 -0.46 -22.13 9.09
C SER A 216 -0.09 -23.46 8.40
N HIS A 217 -1.04 -24.39 8.32
CA HIS A 217 -0.81 -25.77 7.87
C HIS A 217 -0.74 -25.95 6.34
N LEU A 218 -0.50 -24.88 5.58
CA LEU A 218 -0.71 -24.88 4.12
C LEU A 218 0.41 -24.21 3.29
N SER A 219 1.61 -24.02 3.84
CA SER A 219 2.77 -23.64 3.02
C SER A 219 3.74 -24.81 2.83
N ILE A 220 4.02 -25.14 1.57
CA ILE A 220 5.02 -26.13 1.14
C ILE A 220 6.42 -25.46 1.06
N THR A 221 6.56 -24.21 1.53
CA THR A 221 7.86 -23.53 1.61
C THR A 221 8.44 -23.67 3.00
N PHE A 222 9.71 -24.09 3.07
CA PHE A 222 10.53 -23.99 4.27
C PHE A 222 10.53 -22.52 4.75
N ASP A 223 10.40 -22.34 6.07
CA ASP A 223 10.74 -21.14 6.85
C ASP A 223 9.67 -20.07 7.10
N GLY A 224 9.63 -19.60 8.36
CA GLY A 224 9.14 -18.31 8.87
C GLY A 224 7.93 -17.57 8.28
N THR A 225 6.96 -18.21 7.64
CA THR A 225 5.93 -17.50 6.85
C THR A 225 5.03 -16.62 7.72
N ILE A 226 5.08 -15.30 7.54
CA ILE A 226 4.17 -14.35 8.18
C ILE A 226 2.74 -14.67 7.67
N PRO A 227 1.78 -14.95 8.56
CA PRO A 227 0.51 -15.59 8.19
C PRO A 227 -0.32 -14.82 7.14
N TYR A 228 -0.10 -13.51 7.00
CA TYR A 228 -0.84 -12.65 6.06
C TYR A 228 -0.08 -12.21 4.81
N SER A 229 1.17 -12.66 4.61
CA SER A 229 1.98 -12.29 3.44
C SER A 229 1.29 -12.56 2.11
N MET A 230 0.61 -13.71 1.99
CA MET A 230 -0.13 -14.06 0.77
C MET A 230 -1.26 -13.07 0.49
N VAL A 231 -1.98 -12.62 1.52
CA VAL A 231 -3.07 -11.63 1.38
C VAL A 231 -2.50 -10.30 0.89
N LYS A 232 -1.40 -9.83 1.48
CA LYS A 232 -0.73 -8.59 1.06
C LYS A 232 -0.24 -8.67 -0.38
N LYS A 233 0.39 -9.78 -0.79
CA LYS A 233 0.84 -10.01 -2.18
C LYS A 233 -0.33 -9.97 -3.16
N ASN A 234 -1.42 -10.66 -2.85
CA ASN A 234 -2.63 -10.65 -3.68
C ASN A 234 -3.27 -9.26 -3.73
N ALA A 235 -3.27 -8.51 -2.62
CA ALA A 235 -3.75 -7.12 -2.60
C ALA A 235 -2.91 -6.21 -3.49
N ILE A 236 -1.58 -6.28 -3.43
CA ILE A 236 -0.69 -5.49 -4.27
C ILE A 236 -0.97 -5.78 -5.74
N LEU A 237 -1.00 -7.05 -6.15
CA LEU A 237 -1.22 -7.44 -7.55
C LEU A 237 -2.60 -7.01 -8.06
N LEU A 238 -3.65 -7.34 -7.30
CA LEU A 238 -5.03 -7.04 -7.69
C LEU A 238 -5.29 -5.53 -7.75
N LEU A 239 -4.90 -4.79 -6.71
CA LEU A 239 -5.15 -3.35 -6.68
C LEU A 239 -4.33 -2.62 -7.73
N SER A 240 -3.10 -3.08 -8.01
CA SER A 240 -2.30 -2.54 -9.11
C SER A 240 -3.00 -2.79 -10.45
N SER A 241 -3.51 -4.00 -10.71
CA SER A 241 -4.21 -4.28 -11.98
C SER A 241 -5.48 -3.45 -12.14
N LEU A 242 -6.27 -3.29 -11.07
CA LEU A 242 -7.49 -2.48 -11.08
C LEU A 242 -7.20 -0.99 -11.33
N LEU A 243 -6.11 -0.46 -10.76
CA LEU A 243 -5.63 0.90 -11.01
C LEU A 243 -5.14 1.07 -12.45
N LEU A 244 -4.37 0.11 -12.97
CA LEU A 244 -3.84 0.15 -14.33
C LEU A 244 -4.93 0.06 -15.39
N GLN A 245 -6.02 -0.65 -15.11
CA GLN A 245 -7.17 -0.82 -16.00
C GLN A 245 -8.29 0.22 -15.79
N ASP A 246 -8.08 1.24 -14.94
CA ASP A 246 -9.04 2.34 -14.67
C ASP A 246 -10.36 1.93 -14.02
N TYR A 247 -10.46 0.70 -13.50
CA TYR A 247 -11.59 0.29 -12.65
C TYR A 247 -11.56 1.00 -11.30
N VAL A 248 -10.38 1.34 -10.81
CA VAL A 248 -10.17 2.06 -9.56
C VAL A 248 -9.28 3.27 -9.81
N LYS A 249 -9.47 4.34 -9.03
CA LYS A 249 -8.65 5.55 -9.07
C LYS A 249 -7.99 5.82 -7.73
N TRP A 250 -6.88 6.56 -7.77
CA TRP A 250 -6.26 7.12 -6.57
C TRP A 250 -7.23 8.10 -5.90
N ARG A 251 -7.60 7.83 -4.64
CA ARG A 251 -8.46 8.68 -3.82
C ARG A 251 -8.21 8.44 -2.33
N GLY A 252 -8.37 9.48 -1.53
CA GLY A 252 -8.02 9.50 -0.12
C GLY A 252 -6.59 9.03 0.10
N LEU A 253 -6.39 8.26 1.16
CA LEU A 253 -5.07 7.78 1.59
C LEU A 253 -4.64 6.49 0.87
N PHE A 254 -5.17 6.23 -0.33
CA PHE A 254 -4.88 4.99 -1.05
C PHE A 254 -3.41 4.86 -1.46
N VAL A 255 -2.83 5.94 -2.00
CA VAL A 255 -1.40 5.97 -2.33
C VAL A 255 -0.54 5.73 -1.09
N HIS A 256 -0.95 6.28 0.05
CA HIS A 256 -0.25 6.11 1.32
C HIS A 256 -0.28 4.66 1.80
N ARG A 257 -1.40 3.94 1.65
CA ARG A 257 -1.47 2.49 1.96
C ARG A 257 -0.55 1.67 1.07
N PHE A 258 -0.44 2.01 -0.22
CA PHE A 258 0.51 1.36 -1.11
C PHE A 258 1.96 1.65 -0.72
N LEU A 259 2.27 2.91 -0.38
CA LEU A 259 3.59 3.30 0.10
C LEU A 259 3.95 2.61 1.41
N ALA A 260 3.00 2.40 2.32
CA ALA A 260 3.26 1.65 3.56
C ALA A 260 3.70 0.20 3.30
N ALA A 261 3.17 -0.46 2.26
CA ALA A 261 3.55 -1.81 1.87
C ALA A 261 4.98 -1.92 1.32
N VAL A 262 5.64 -0.80 1.01
CA VAL A 262 7.05 -0.78 0.60
C VAL A 262 7.99 -1.08 1.76
N ALA A 263 7.62 -0.72 2.99
CA ALA A 263 8.40 -1.02 4.19
C ALA A 263 7.78 -2.19 5.00
N ASP A 264 7.26 -3.19 4.29
CA ASP A 264 6.73 -4.41 4.90
C ASP A 264 7.86 -5.26 5.52
N GLU A 265 7.53 -6.06 6.53
CA GLU A 265 8.49 -6.96 7.18
C GLU A 265 8.80 -8.19 6.34
N ASP A 266 7.90 -8.58 5.44
CA ASP A 266 8.17 -9.61 4.44
C ASP A 266 8.86 -8.96 3.21
N ASP A 267 10.12 -9.31 3.00
CA ASP A 267 10.94 -8.85 1.86
C ASP A 267 10.26 -9.11 0.51
N GLU A 268 9.52 -10.20 0.35
CA GLU A 268 8.79 -10.48 -0.89
C GLU A 268 7.61 -9.53 -1.09
N VAL A 269 6.91 -9.15 0.00
CA VAL A 269 5.83 -8.14 -0.06
C VAL A 269 6.42 -6.78 -0.40
N SER A 270 7.49 -6.37 0.29
CA SER A 270 8.20 -5.12 0.03
C SER A 270 8.69 -5.05 -1.42
N CYS A 271 9.38 -6.08 -1.90
CA CYS A 271 9.88 -6.16 -3.26
C CYS A 271 8.76 -6.05 -4.31
N LEU A 272 7.64 -6.73 -4.07
CA LEU A 272 6.48 -6.69 -4.95
C LEU A 272 5.83 -5.30 -4.97
N ALA A 273 5.67 -4.65 -3.81
CA ALA A 273 5.13 -3.30 -3.71
C ALA A 273 6.05 -2.28 -4.42
N GLN A 274 7.36 -2.38 -4.21
CA GLN A 274 8.35 -1.56 -4.90
C GLN A 274 8.28 -1.76 -6.42
N THR A 275 8.20 -3.01 -6.89
CA THR A 275 8.14 -3.31 -8.33
C THR A 275 6.87 -2.77 -8.96
N ALA A 276 5.72 -2.96 -8.30
CA ALA A 276 4.43 -2.45 -8.78
C ALA A 276 4.40 -0.91 -8.86
N LEU A 277 4.92 -0.22 -7.84
CA LEU A 277 5.01 1.24 -7.81
C LEU A 277 6.01 1.76 -8.84
N ARG A 278 7.26 1.28 -8.81
CA ARG A 278 8.36 1.78 -9.66
C ARG A 278 8.14 1.53 -11.14
N GLY A 279 7.48 0.43 -11.49
CA GLY A 279 7.16 0.11 -12.87
C GLY A 279 5.80 0.70 -13.29
N PRO A 280 4.77 -0.14 -13.44
CA PRO A 280 3.60 0.22 -14.21
C PRO A 280 2.77 1.36 -13.60
N LEU A 281 2.74 1.50 -12.26
CA LEU A 281 1.94 2.55 -11.62
C LEU A 281 2.54 3.95 -11.82
N LEU A 282 3.87 4.10 -11.74
CA LEU A 282 4.52 5.38 -12.03
C LEU A 282 4.57 5.69 -13.53
N GLU A 283 4.70 4.68 -14.38
CA GLU A 283 4.56 4.87 -15.83
C GLU A 283 3.17 5.44 -16.17
N LYS A 284 2.12 4.95 -15.49
CA LYS A 284 0.75 5.48 -15.65
C LYS A 284 0.57 6.88 -15.07
N GLN A 285 1.15 7.17 -13.90
CA GLN A 285 1.03 8.48 -13.23
C GLN A 285 2.40 8.99 -12.74
N PRO A 286 3.18 9.67 -13.60
CA PRO A 286 4.57 10.06 -13.28
C PRO A 286 4.72 11.04 -12.11
N ASN A 287 3.68 11.83 -11.82
CA ASN A 287 3.67 12.79 -10.72
C ASN A 287 3.07 12.22 -9.42
N LEU A 288 2.78 10.91 -9.36
CA LEU A 288 2.13 10.29 -8.20
C LEU A 288 2.93 10.54 -6.91
N LEU A 289 4.24 10.29 -6.94
CA LEU A 289 5.11 10.44 -5.78
C LEU A 289 5.34 11.91 -5.42
N SER A 290 5.63 12.77 -6.40
CA SER A 290 5.89 14.21 -6.14
C SER A 290 4.68 14.91 -5.54
N ASN A 291 3.48 14.57 -6.02
CA ASN A 291 2.23 15.17 -5.53
C ASN A 291 1.94 14.75 -4.08
N SER A 292 2.12 13.46 -3.76
CA SER A 292 1.80 12.89 -2.46
C SER A 292 2.93 12.98 -1.42
N PHE A 293 4.15 13.40 -1.81
CA PHE A 293 5.33 13.35 -0.94
C PHE A 293 5.15 14.10 0.37
N VAL A 294 4.75 15.38 0.29
CA VAL A 294 4.59 16.21 1.49
C VAL A 294 3.44 15.69 2.34
N GLY A 295 2.33 15.31 1.71
CA GLY A 295 1.19 14.67 2.37
C GLY A 295 1.59 13.41 3.15
N ALA A 296 2.45 12.57 2.56
CA ALA A 296 2.93 11.35 3.16
C ALA A 296 3.66 11.57 4.50
N VAL A 297 4.42 12.66 4.62
CA VAL A 297 5.08 13.02 5.89
C VAL A 297 4.05 13.25 7.00
N PHE A 298 2.93 13.90 6.70
CA PHE A 298 1.85 14.11 7.69
C PHE A 298 1.05 12.82 7.95
N VAL A 299 0.78 12.04 6.90
CA VAL A 299 -0.03 10.80 7.01
C VAL A 299 0.68 9.75 7.84
N PHE A 300 1.96 9.46 7.56
CA PHE A 300 2.70 8.43 8.27
C PHE A 300 3.01 8.80 9.72
N ASN A 301 3.06 10.10 10.05
CA ASN A 301 3.17 10.59 11.42
C ASN A 301 1.82 10.79 12.12
N ASN A 302 0.71 10.43 11.47
CA ASN A 302 -0.64 10.51 12.01
C ASN A 302 -1.06 11.93 12.47
N CYS A 303 -0.61 12.96 11.74
CA CYS A 303 -0.88 14.36 12.05
C CYS A 303 -2.26 14.81 11.51
N LYS A 304 -3.34 14.15 11.97
CA LYS A 304 -4.69 14.28 11.41
C LYS A 304 -5.30 15.69 11.46
N ALA A 305 -4.87 16.51 12.42
CA ALA A 305 -5.38 17.86 12.59
C ALA A 305 -4.82 18.85 11.57
N HIS A 306 -3.73 18.50 10.88
CA HIS A 306 -3.08 19.40 9.94
C HIS A 306 -3.87 19.52 8.62
N PRO A 307 -4.02 20.72 8.04
CA PRO A 307 -4.74 20.91 6.77
C PRO A 307 -4.24 20.04 5.62
N LEU A 308 -2.93 19.79 5.53
CA LEU A 308 -2.37 18.91 4.50
C LEU A 308 -2.79 17.44 4.67
N TYR A 309 -2.88 16.94 5.90
CA TYR A 309 -3.43 15.59 6.13
C TYR A 309 -4.89 15.54 5.67
N ILE A 310 -5.69 16.55 6.05
CA ILE A 310 -7.11 16.62 5.71
C ILE A 310 -7.30 16.69 4.18
N ALA A 311 -6.45 17.46 3.49
CA ALA A 311 -6.44 17.55 2.03
C ALA A 311 -6.16 16.18 1.38
N GLU A 312 -5.15 15.45 1.86
CA GLU A 312 -4.86 14.09 1.37
C GLU A 312 -6.00 13.11 1.65
N ALA A 313 -6.56 13.14 2.87
CA ALA A 313 -7.64 12.25 3.26
C ALA A 313 -8.95 12.51 2.47
N SER A 314 -9.17 13.76 2.05
CA SER A 314 -10.33 14.17 1.25
C SER A 314 -10.08 14.15 -0.27
N ALA A 315 -8.86 13.86 -0.71
CA ALA A 315 -8.50 13.89 -2.12
C ALA A 315 -9.33 12.92 -2.96
N GLY A 316 -9.98 13.40 -4.03
CA GLY A 316 -10.64 12.54 -5.01
C GLY A 316 -11.83 11.71 -4.49
N GLY A 317 -12.49 12.10 -3.38
CA GLY A 317 -13.61 11.34 -2.80
C GLY A 317 -14.78 12.18 -2.29
N ASN A 318 -16.00 11.67 -2.49
CA ASN A 318 -17.26 12.25 -1.97
C ASN A 318 -17.59 11.76 -0.54
N GLY A 319 -16.61 11.75 0.37
CA GLY A 319 -16.80 11.29 1.76
C GLY A 319 -16.67 9.76 1.97
N MET A 320 -16.40 8.98 0.92
CA MET A 320 -16.11 7.53 0.97
C MET A 320 -14.62 7.24 0.76
N GLY A 321 -13.76 8.15 1.22
CA GLY A 321 -12.30 8.07 1.03
C GLY A 321 -11.69 6.85 1.72
N ILE A 322 -10.59 6.35 1.17
CA ILE A 322 -9.77 5.33 1.84
C ILE A 322 -9.05 6.04 2.99
N ASP A 323 -9.23 5.56 4.21
CA ASP A 323 -8.50 6.04 5.38
C ASP A 323 -7.14 5.35 5.50
N PHE A 324 -6.41 5.63 6.57
CA PHE A 324 -5.14 4.98 6.91
C PHE A 324 -5.25 4.24 8.25
N GLU A 325 -6.46 3.88 8.67
CA GLU A 325 -6.67 3.14 9.91
C GLU A 325 -6.03 1.76 9.85
N GLY A 326 -5.36 1.39 10.94
CA GLY A 326 -4.66 0.12 11.10
C GLY A 326 -3.42 -0.11 10.25
N ALA A 327 -2.98 0.90 9.49
CA ALA A 327 -1.60 0.99 9.02
C ALA A 327 -0.81 1.80 10.05
N PHE A 328 0.08 1.13 10.78
CA PHE A 328 0.77 1.78 11.90
C PHE A 328 2.17 2.20 11.48
N LEU A 329 2.38 3.49 11.25
CA LEU A 329 3.70 4.07 10.98
C LEU A 329 4.06 5.22 11.94
N ASP A 330 3.18 5.56 12.89
CA ASP A 330 3.39 6.64 13.84
C ASP A 330 4.41 6.29 14.93
N GLY A 331 5.00 7.33 15.52
CA GLY A 331 5.95 7.22 16.62
C GLY A 331 7.41 7.07 16.20
N ALA A 332 8.33 7.28 17.14
CA ALA A 332 9.76 7.24 16.88
C ALA A 332 10.26 5.84 16.48
N ASP A 333 9.68 4.77 17.05
CA ASP A 333 10.11 3.39 16.80
C ASP A 333 9.95 2.97 15.34
N ARG A 334 8.95 3.52 14.65
CA ARG A 334 8.63 3.20 13.25
C ARG A 334 9.27 4.16 12.25
N TYR A 335 10.14 5.06 12.72
CA TYR A 335 10.88 5.97 11.86
C TYR A 335 11.67 5.25 10.77
N HIS A 336 12.27 4.09 11.08
CA HIS A 336 13.04 3.31 10.10
C HIS A 336 12.17 2.90 8.88
N LYS A 337 10.93 2.44 9.12
CA LYS A 337 9.98 2.11 8.05
C LYS A 337 9.60 3.35 7.25
N ARG A 338 9.27 4.46 7.92
CA ARG A 338 8.96 5.74 7.23
C ARG A 338 10.12 6.21 6.36
N ARG A 339 11.34 6.13 6.88
CA ARG A 339 12.56 6.52 6.19
C ARG A 339 12.79 5.68 4.93
N GLU A 340 12.60 4.36 5.00
CA GLU A 340 12.69 3.49 3.82
C GLU A 340 11.69 3.90 2.73
N ILE A 341 10.46 4.24 3.13
CA ILE A 341 9.43 4.74 2.19
C ILE A 341 9.91 6.06 1.56
N TYR A 342 10.37 7.03 2.35
CA TYR A 342 10.85 8.32 1.82
C TYR A 342 12.04 8.14 0.88
N GLU A 343 13.01 7.28 1.23
CA GLU A 343 14.18 6.98 0.39
C GLU A 343 13.76 6.33 -0.94
N MET A 344 12.81 5.39 -0.90
CA MET A 344 12.23 4.81 -2.11
C MET A 344 11.55 5.89 -2.97
N MET A 345 10.76 6.76 -2.36
CA MET A 345 10.09 7.85 -3.10
C MET A 345 11.11 8.76 -3.77
N ILE A 346 12.09 9.29 -3.01
CA ILE A 346 13.11 10.23 -3.51
C ILE A 346 13.93 9.62 -4.64
N THR A 347 14.27 8.33 -4.55
CA THR A 347 15.07 7.64 -5.58
C THR A 347 14.33 7.55 -6.92
N ASN A 348 13.00 7.62 -6.90
CA ASN A 348 12.15 7.55 -8.10
C ASN A 348 11.64 8.92 -8.56
N LEU A 349 12.07 10.02 -7.94
CA LEU A 349 11.76 11.38 -8.38
C LEU A 349 12.78 11.87 -9.41
N SER A 350 12.30 12.64 -10.41
CA SER A 350 13.18 13.42 -11.28
C SER A 350 13.85 14.57 -10.51
N ASP A 351 14.92 15.13 -11.06
CA ASP A 351 15.60 16.29 -10.47
C ASP A 351 14.67 17.51 -10.34
N GLU A 352 13.75 17.71 -11.28
CA GLU A 352 12.71 18.74 -11.20
C GLU A 352 11.74 18.48 -10.05
N GLN A 353 11.26 17.24 -9.91
CA GLN A 353 10.35 16.84 -8.85
C GLN A 353 11.01 16.89 -7.47
N LYS A 354 12.30 16.55 -7.36
CA LYS A 354 13.07 16.71 -6.13
C LYS A 354 13.16 18.17 -5.69
N LEU A 355 13.39 19.08 -6.63
CA LEU A 355 13.40 20.52 -6.35
C LEU A 355 12.02 21.00 -5.88
N GLU A 356 10.95 20.57 -6.56
CA GLU A 356 9.57 20.87 -6.17
C GLU A 356 9.26 20.38 -4.76
N VAL A 357 9.52 19.10 -4.47
CA VAL A 357 9.30 18.50 -3.15
C VAL A 357 10.11 19.21 -2.08
N THR A 358 11.38 19.53 -2.34
CA THR A 358 12.22 20.30 -1.41
C THR A 358 11.61 21.67 -1.11
N ALA A 359 11.15 22.39 -2.13
CA ALA A 359 10.53 23.69 -1.97
C ALA A 359 9.24 23.62 -1.14
N ARG A 360 8.41 22.59 -1.38
CA ARG A 360 7.16 22.38 -0.62
C ARG A 360 7.43 21.95 0.82
N LEU A 361 8.38 21.05 1.08
CA LEU A 361 8.78 20.66 2.44
C LEU A 361 9.25 21.88 3.25
N VAL A 362 10.10 22.72 2.66
CA VAL A 362 10.60 23.92 3.32
C VAL A 362 9.49 24.95 3.53
N LYS A 363 8.67 25.24 2.52
CA LYS A 363 7.66 26.29 2.61
C LYS A 363 6.44 25.87 3.44
N GLU A 364 5.87 24.70 3.16
CA GLU A 364 4.61 24.24 3.74
C GLU A 364 4.81 23.59 5.12
N VAL A 365 5.97 22.94 5.37
CA VAL A 365 6.22 22.27 6.66
C VAL A 365 7.09 23.13 7.58
N LEU A 366 8.32 23.46 7.16
CA LEU A 366 9.23 24.26 7.99
C LEU A 366 8.74 25.72 8.13
N GLY A 367 8.21 26.31 7.06
CA GLY A 367 7.56 27.62 7.09
C GLY A 367 6.27 27.59 7.92
N GLY A 368 5.45 26.53 7.81
CA GLY A 368 4.26 26.35 8.64
C GLY A 368 4.56 26.26 10.14
N ALA A 369 5.75 25.77 10.50
CA ALA A 369 6.22 25.73 11.89
C ALA A 369 6.61 27.11 12.47
N LEU A 370 6.77 28.13 11.61
CA LEU A 370 7.00 29.51 12.02
C LEU A 370 5.72 30.32 12.21
N GLU A 371 4.56 29.77 11.85
CA GLU A 371 3.29 30.45 12.03
C GLU A 371 2.97 30.70 13.51
N THR A 372 2.06 31.64 13.76
CA THR A 372 1.70 32.04 15.13
C THR A 372 0.93 30.94 15.87
N SER A 373 0.16 30.12 15.14
CA SER A 373 -0.71 29.06 15.66
C SER A 373 -0.56 27.76 14.88
N GLY A 374 -1.01 26.65 15.48
CA GLY A 374 -0.96 25.31 14.87
C GLY A 374 -0.06 24.34 15.62
N ASP A 375 -0.27 23.04 15.38
CA ASP A 375 0.45 21.98 16.08
C ASP A 375 1.96 21.97 15.76
N LEU A 376 2.36 22.35 14.54
CA LEU A 376 3.77 22.49 14.14
C LEU A 376 4.45 23.64 14.92
N ALA A 377 3.81 24.80 14.99
CA ALA A 377 4.32 25.93 15.76
C ALA A 377 4.38 25.63 17.28
N ALA A 378 3.40 24.87 17.79
CA ALA A 378 3.42 24.39 19.17
C ALA A 378 4.58 23.41 19.43
N ALA A 379 4.88 22.51 18.48
CA ALA A 379 6.01 21.57 18.56
C ALA A 379 7.36 22.31 18.68
N CYS A 380 7.54 23.41 17.95
CA CYS A 380 8.75 24.23 18.05
C CYS A 380 8.93 24.89 19.42
N LYS A 381 7.83 25.20 20.13
CA LYS A 381 7.83 25.93 21.40
C LYS A 381 7.90 25.03 22.64
N LEU A 382 7.87 23.70 22.46
CA LEU A 382 7.87 22.75 23.57
C LEU A 382 9.27 22.60 24.19
N PRO A 383 9.40 22.76 25.51
CA PRO A 383 10.63 22.43 26.22
C PRO A 383 10.78 20.91 26.39
N PRO A 384 12.02 20.40 26.49
CA PRO A 384 12.34 18.96 26.56
C PRO A 384 11.78 18.24 27.80
N SER A 385 11.34 18.98 28.83
CA SER A 385 10.89 18.45 30.12
C SER A 385 9.37 18.25 30.23
N SER A 386 8.60 18.51 29.16
CA SER A 386 7.14 18.40 29.21
C SER A 386 6.72 16.93 29.28
N ARG A 387 6.32 16.44 30.46
CA ARG A 387 5.90 15.04 30.68
C ARG A 387 4.49 14.72 30.14
N LEU A 388 3.76 15.72 29.66
CA LEU A 388 2.41 15.59 29.10
C LEU A 388 2.39 16.14 27.67
N VAL A 389 3.23 15.58 26.79
CA VAL A 389 3.14 15.92 25.36
C VAL A 389 1.84 15.34 24.83
N ASN A 390 0.94 16.21 24.38
CA ASN A 390 -0.27 15.80 23.68
C ASN A 390 0.15 15.02 22.42
N LYS A 391 -0.45 13.86 22.16
CA LYS A 391 -0.18 13.02 20.97
C LYS A 391 -0.17 13.85 19.67
N ARG A 392 -1.01 14.87 19.57
CA ARG A 392 -1.02 15.79 18.40
C ARG A 392 0.30 16.53 18.20
N ILE A 393 0.89 17.02 19.29
CA ILE A 393 2.15 17.77 19.21
C ILE A 393 3.33 16.81 19.02
N GLU A 394 3.25 15.59 19.55
CA GLU A 394 4.21 14.53 19.24
C GLU A 394 4.21 14.19 17.75
N SER A 395 3.04 13.97 17.15
CA SER A 395 2.90 13.78 15.71
C SER A 395 3.49 14.93 14.90
N ALA A 396 3.22 16.18 15.30
CA ALA A 396 3.80 17.36 14.68
C ALA A 396 5.33 17.44 14.84
N THR A 397 5.87 17.05 16.00
CA THR A 397 7.30 16.98 16.25
C THR A 397 7.97 15.93 15.35
N ASN A 398 7.33 14.77 15.17
CA ASN A 398 7.82 13.72 14.28
C ASN A 398 7.79 14.16 12.81
N VAL A 399 6.75 14.89 12.37
CA VAL A 399 6.71 15.53 11.03
C VAL A 399 7.93 16.43 10.80
N LEU A 400 8.25 17.30 11.77
CA LEU A 400 9.40 18.21 11.66
C LEU A 400 10.74 17.46 11.67
N THR A 401 10.84 16.42 12.50
CA THR A 401 12.03 15.56 12.59
C THR A 401 12.27 14.84 11.26
N ASP A 402 11.25 14.14 10.75
CA ASP A 402 11.28 13.46 9.46
C ASP A 402 11.64 14.44 8.34
N THR A 403 11.04 15.64 8.32
CA THR A 403 11.31 16.66 7.29
C THR A 403 12.77 17.11 7.30
N LEU A 404 13.34 17.42 8.46
CA LEU A 404 14.74 17.84 8.57
C LEU A 404 15.71 16.71 8.17
N ASP A 405 15.37 15.47 8.51
CA ASP A 405 16.17 14.30 8.13
C ASP A 405 16.10 14.02 6.63
N ILE A 406 14.91 14.11 6.01
CA ILE A 406 14.70 14.02 4.56
C ILE A 406 15.54 15.09 3.85
N LEU A 407 15.51 16.34 4.32
CA LEU A 407 16.27 17.44 3.70
C LEU A 407 17.79 17.27 3.86
N THR A 408 18.23 16.50 4.85
CA THR A 408 19.64 16.17 5.06
C THR A 408 20.11 14.99 4.19
N SER A 409 19.19 14.22 3.60
CA SER A 409 19.54 13.10 2.71
C SER A 409 20.31 13.61 1.48
N PRO A 410 21.37 12.91 1.06
CA PRO A 410 22.07 13.25 -0.18
C PRO A 410 21.26 12.87 -1.43
N GLU A 411 20.29 11.96 -1.34
CA GLU A 411 19.46 11.48 -2.47
C GLU A 411 18.49 12.55 -2.98
N ILE A 412 18.02 13.48 -2.13
CA ILE A 412 17.10 14.57 -2.50
C ILE A 412 17.80 15.70 -3.28
N LYS A 413 19.13 15.71 -3.31
CA LYS A 413 19.90 16.75 -4.01
C LYS A 413 19.68 16.71 -5.52
N VAL A 414 19.61 17.91 -6.09
CA VAL A 414 19.42 18.16 -7.53
C VAL A 414 20.75 18.56 -8.17
N GLY A 415 21.03 18.06 -9.37
CA GLY A 415 22.16 18.53 -10.18
C GLY A 415 23.54 18.06 -9.68
N ARG A 416 23.70 16.76 -9.37
CA ARG A 416 25.03 16.15 -9.14
C ARG A 416 25.81 16.10 -10.46
N VAL A 417 26.40 17.22 -10.87
CA VAL A 417 27.51 17.26 -11.83
C VAL A 417 28.78 17.55 -11.04
N GLY A 418 29.86 16.83 -11.34
CA GLY A 418 31.12 16.84 -10.60
C GLY A 418 31.61 18.24 -10.24
N ALA A 419 32.25 18.33 -9.07
CA ALA A 419 32.70 19.57 -8.43
C ALA A 419 33.86 20.30 -9.14
N ASP A 420 34.08 20.08 -10.44
CA ASP A 420 35.21 20.63 -11.20
C ASP A 420 34.81 21.56 -12.37
N ASP A 421 33.51 21.85 -12.56
CA ASP A 421 33.05 22.73 -13.65
C ASP A 421 32.82 24.19 -13.21
N ASP A 422 33.67 24.72 -12.33
CA ASP A 422 33.87 26.18 -12.15
C ASP A 422 34.70 26.76 -13.33
N GLN A 423 34.34 26.41 -14.56
CA GLN A 423 34.78 27.16 -15.74
C GLN A 423 33.61 28.03 -16.20
N ASP A 424 33.80 29.32 -15.92
CA ASP A 424 32.99 30.44 -16.38
C ASP A 424 32.63 30.36 -17.87
N ASP A 425 31.39 30.77 -18.15
CA ASP A 425 30.93 31.55 -19.30
C ASP A 425 31.79 31.54 -20.58
N ASP A 426 31.67 30.51 -21.43
CA ASP A 426 31.58 30.73 -22.88
C ASP A 426 31.17 29.46 -23.64
N VAL A 427 29.91 29.41 -24.10
CA VAL A 427 29.52 28.67 -25.31
C VAL A 427 28.33 29.37 -25.95
N ALA A 428 28.57 30.59 -26.42
CA ALA A 428 27.94 30.99 -27.66
C ALA A 428 28.43 30.05 -28.78
N SER A 429 27.49 29.45 -29.51
CA SER A 429 27.69 28.62 -30.71
C SER A 429 28.24 27.20 -30.52
N THR A 430 27.32 26.24 -30.46
CA THR A 430 27.27 25.16 -31.45
C THR A 430 25.86 24.56 -31.48
N ASN A 431 25.15 24.77 -32.59
CA ASN A 431 23.86 24.14 -32.89
C ASN A 431 24.04 22.64 -33.18
N GLY A 432 24.41 21.86 -32.16
CA GLY A 432 24.52 20.41 -32.22
C GLY A 432 23.48 19.77 -31.30
N SER A 433 22.31 19.43 -31.85
CA SER A 433 21.20 18.76 -31.15
C SER A 433 21.52 17.29 -30.82
N LYS A 434 22.45 17.05 -29.88
CA LYS A 434 22.61 15.74 -29.24
C LYS A 434 21.80 15.71 -27.93
N PRO A 435 21.07 14.60 -27.64
CA PRO A 435 20.23 14.49 -26.45
C PRO A 435 21.01 14.70 -25.14
N ASP A 436 22.31 14.35 -25.12
CA ASP A 436 23.18 14.48 -23.94
C ASP A 436 23.49 15.95 -23.57
N GLN A 437 23.68 16.84 -24.55
CA GLN A 437 23.92 18.27 -24.26
C GLN A 437 22.68 18.95 -23.69
N ARG A 438 21.48 18.59 -24.18
CA ARG A 438 20.22 19.16 -23.67
C ARG A 438 19.97 18.74 -22.21
N ASN A 439 20.32 17.51 -21.85
CA ASN A 439 20.21 17.03 -20.47
C ASN A 439 21.25 17.70 -19.55
N LEU A 440 22.49 17.88 -20.01
CA LEU A 440 23.52 18.62 -19.27
C LEU A 440 23.12 20.09 -19.02
N HIS A 441 22.59 20.78 -20.05
CA HIS A 441 22.11 22.16 -19.90
C HIS A 441 20.93 22.25 -18.91
N LYS A 442 19.99 21.30 -18.96
CA LYS A 442 18.88 21.21 -18.00
C LYS A 442 19.40 21.01 -16.57
N GLN A 443 20.33 20.08 -16.35
CA GLN A 443 20.91 19.82 -15.03
C GLN A 443 21.65 21.05 -14.46
N ARG A 444 22.45 21.74 -15.29
CA ARG A 444 23.12 22.99 -14.88
C ARG A 444 22.11 24.08 -14.51
N LEU A 445 21.04 24.24 -15.30
CA LEU A 445 19.97 25.18 -15.00
C LEU A 445 19.27 24.84 -13.68
N LEU A 446 18.91 23.59 -13.46
CA LEU A 446 18.28 23.13 -12.23
C LEU A 446 19.18 23.33 -11.02
N SER A 447 20.49 23.13 -11.16
CA SER A 447 21.47 23.45 -10.10
C SER A 447 21.46 24.94 -9.76
N LYS A 448 21.46 25.83 -10.76
CA LYS A 448 21.38 27.30 -10.54
C LYS A 448 20.05 27.69 -9.85
N ILE A 449 18.93 27.13 -10.29
CA ILE A 449 17.61 27.38 -9.66
C ILE A 449 17.59 26.85 -8.22
N SER A 450 18.13 25.65 -7.99
CA SER A 450 18.23 25.05 -6.66
C SER A 450 19.07 25.91 -5.71
N ARG A 451 20.21 26.42 -6.17
CA ARG A 451 21.05 27.36 -5.38
C ARG A 451 20.30 28.66 -5.07
N LYS A 452 19.63 29.24 -6.06
CA LYS A 452 18.82 30.45 -5.86
C LYS A 452 17.71 30.22 -4.84
N HIS A 453 16.96 29.12 -4.97
CA HIS A 453 15.92 28.72 -4.03
C HIS A 453 16.47 28.51 -2.61
N LEU A 454 17.64 27.87 -2.49
CA LEU A 454 18.32 27.65 -1.22
C LEU A 454 18.64 28.98 -0.51
N MET A 455 19.18 29.96 -1.24
CA MET A 455 19.56 31.25 -0.66
C MET A 455 18.36 32.15 -0.36
N GLU A 456 17.37 32.20 -1.26
CA GLU A 456 16.27 33.16 -1.15
C GLU A 456 15.11 32.67 -0.27
N ILE A 457 14.90 31.35 -0.17
CA ILE A 457 13.74 30.77 0.52
C ILE A 457 14.17 29.89 1.69
N VAL A 458 15.05 28.92 1.44
CA VAL A 458 15.39 27.92 2.47
C VAL A 458 16.16 28.54 3.62
N LEU A 459 17.26 29.24 3.35
CA LEU A 459 18.14 29.77 4.38
C LEU A 459 17.46 30.78 5.33
N PRO A 460 16.63 31.73 4.85
CA PRO A 460 15.85 32.61 5.72
C PRO A 460 14.89 31.86 6.66
N ILE A 461 14.18 30.84 6.15
CA ILE A 461 13.27 30.01 6.97
C ILE A 461 14.06 29.28 8.07
N LEU A 462 15.22 28.71 7.74
CA LEU A 462 16.06 28.02 8.73
C LEU A 462 16.60 28.96 9.81
N CYS A 463 17.00 30.19 9.44
CA CYS A 463 17.48 31.19 10.41
C CYS A 463 16.37 31.61 11.39
N ASN A 464 15.16 31.84 10.87
CA ASN A 464 14.00 32.14 11.71
C ASN A 464 13.65 30.97 12.62
N LEU A 465 13.66 29.73 12.10
CA LEU A 465 13.42 28.54 12.91
C LEU A 465 14.46 28.38 14.01
N LYS A 466 15.75 28.63 13.72
CA LYS A 466 16.80 28.59 14.73
C LYS A 466 16.48 29.53 15.89
N THR A 467 16.09 30.77 15.57
CA THR A 467 15.75 31.77 16.59
C THR A 467 14.61 31.29 17.49
N VAL A 468 13.56 30.70 16.91
CA VAL A 468 12.42 30.14 17.66
C VAL A 468 12.83 28.93 18.50
N LEU A 469 13.53 27.96 17.92
CA LEU A 469 13.93 26.73 18.60
C LEU A 469 14.94 26.99 19.73
N GLU A 470 15.84 27.95 19.55
CA GLU A 470 16.81 28.37 20.59
C GLU A 470 16.11 29.07 21.76
N ALA A 471 15.20 30.00 21.47
CA ALA A 471 14.42 30.69 22.50
C ALA A 471 13.61 29.70 23.35
N SER A 472 13.07 28.65 22.74
CA SER A 472 12.28 27.62 23.41
C SER A 472 13.08 26.42 23.91
N LYS A 473 14.41 26.37 23.68
CA LYS A 473 15.29 25.24 23.99
C LYS A 473 14.77 23.89 23.46
N SER A 474 14.20 23.91 22.26
CA SER A 474 13.54 22.74 21.66
C SER A 474 14.54 21.63 21.30
N PRO A 475 14.18 20.34 21.47
CA PRO A 475 15.02 19.22 21.02
C PRO A 475 15.25 19.20 19.51
N LEU A 476 14.35 19.81 18.72
CA LEU A 476 14.47 19.91 17.26
C LEU A 476 15.65 20.77 16.80
N LEU A 477 16.21 21.60 17.70
CA LEU A 477 17.38 22.42 17.39
C LEU A 477 18.55 21.57 16.90
N LYS A 478 18.70 20.35 17.43
CA LYS A 478 19.74 19.40 17.00
C LYS A 478 19.57 19.01 15.53
N ASN A 479 18.36 18.62 15.13
CA ASN A 479 18.05 18.24 13.74
C ASN A 479 18.21 19.45 12.81
N LEU A 480 17.78 20.64 13.24
CA LEU A 480 17.94 21.87 12.46
C LEU A 480 19.42 22.21 12.23
N MET A 481 20.23 22.18 13.28
CA MET A 481 21.67 22.47 13.19
C MET A 481 22.41 21.41 12.36
N GLN A 482 21.94 20.16 12.35
CA GLN A 482 22.46 19.12 11.45
C GLN A 482 22.21 19.49 9.98
N TYR A 483 21.00 19.95 9.65
CA TYR A 483 20.66 20.37 8.29
C TYR A 483 21.38 21.67 7.87
N LEU A 484 21.42 22.70 8.73
CA LEU A 484 22.20 23.93 8.50
C LEU A 484 23.69 23.62 8.30
N GLY A 485 24.27 22.75 9.13
CA GLY A 485 25.65 22.31 8.99
C GLY A 485 25.91 21.51 7.71
N TYR A 486 24.90 20.80 7.19
CA TYR A 486 24.98 20.13 5.90
C TYR A 486 24.95 21.11 4.73
N ILE A 487 24.05 22.11 4.76
CA ILE A 487 23.98 23.19 3.78
C ILE A 487 25.31 23.97 3.75
N PHE A 488 25.82 24.37 4.92
CA PHE A 488 27.07 25.12 5.05
C PHE A 488 28.28 24.38 4.46
N ARG A 489 28.33 23.05 4.58
CA ARG A 489 29.41 22.24 3.97
C ARG A 489 29.27 22.12 2.46
N THR A 490 28.04 22.18 1.95
CA THR A 490 27.75 22.01 0.53
C THR A 490 27.91 23.33 -0.24
N PHE A 491 27.49 24.46 0.35
CA PHE A 491 27.38 25.77 -0.30
C PHE A 491 28.14 26.84 0.50
N LYS A 492 29.41 26.55 0.85
CA LYS A 492 30.17 27.34 1.83
C LYS A 492 30.29 28.81 1.45
N ALA A 493 30.60 29.12 0.19
CA ALA A 493 30.82 30.48 -0.26
C ALA A 493 29.52 31.31 -0.19
N GLU A 494 28.42 30.79 -0.75
CA GLU A 494 27.15 31.51 -0.79
C GLU A 494 26.54 31.67 0.62
N VAL A 495 26.65 30.63 1.46
CA VAL A 495 26.14 30.69 2.84
C VAL A 495 26.95 31.66 3.69
N ASN A 496 28.27 31.74 3.51
CA ASN A 496 29.11 32.72 4.20
C ASN A 496 28.69 34.17 3.88
N GLU A 497 28.40 34.45 2.60
CA GLU A 497 27.95 35.77 2.16
C GLU A 497 26.57 36.11 2.74
N HIS A 498 25.62 35.17 2.64
CA HIS A 498 24.26 35.38 3.13
C HIS A 498 24.19 35.53 4.66
N LEU A 499 25.02 34.79 5.41
CA LEU A 499 25.08 34.82 6.87
C LEU A 499 26.06 35.87 7.42
N ALA A 500 26.67 36.71 6.60
CA ALA A 500 27.55 37.78 7.07
C ALA A 500 26.86 38.71 8.09
N ASN A 501 25.53 38.85 7.96
CA ASN A 501 24.70 39.65 8.86
C ASN A 501 24.24 38.90 10.13
N ILE A 502 24.57 37.61 10.28
CA ILE A 502 24.24 36.77 11.45
C ILE A 502 25.55 36.10 11.98
N PRO A 503 26.48 36.89 12.55
CA PRO A 503 27.83 36.41 12.86
C PRO A 503 27.88 35.30 13.92
N THR A 504 26.91 35.25 14.83
CA THR A 504 26.81 34.21 15.87
C THR A 504 26.54 32.83 15.26
N LEU A 505 25.54 32.74 14.36
CA LEU A 505 25.23 31.51 13.64
C LEU A 505 26.42 31.06 12.77
N LEU A 506 27.07 32.00 12.09
CA LEU A 506 28.23 31.68 11.27
C LEU A 506 29.37 31.05 12.09
N GLN A 507 29.68 31.62 13.26
CA GLN A 507 30.69 31.09 14.18
C GLN A 507 30.31 29.70 14.72
N GLU A 508 29.04 29.48 15.06
CA GLU A 508 28.53 28.17 15.50
C GLU A 508 28.71 27.11 14.41
N LEU A 509 28.33 27.41 13.17
CA LEU A 509 28.47 26.49 12.03
C LEU A 509 29.94 26.19 11.71
N GLU A 510 30.82 27.19 11.76
CA GLU A 510 32.26 26.98 11.62
C GLU A 510 32.83 26.09 12.72
N TYR A 511 32.45 26.32 13.98
CA TYR A 511 32.88 25.54 15.12
C TYR A 511 32.42 24.08 15.01
N ASP A 512 31.15 23.84 14.69
CA ASP A 512 30.61 22.49 14.52
C ASP A 512 31.23 21.77 13.32
N CYS A 513 31.54 22.49 12.23
CA CYS A 513 32.24 21.93 11.09
C CYS A 513 33.69 21.51 11.46
N LYS A 514 34.41 22.35 12.21
CA LYS A 514 35.75 22.04 12.76
C LYS A 514 35.70 20.84 13.71
N ARG A 515 34.70 20.78 14.61
CA ARG A 515 34.51 19.67 15.54
C ARG A 515 34.20 18.36 14.83
N ASN A 516 33.38 18.39 13.79
CA ASN A 516 33.05 17.20 13.00
C ASN A 516 34.21 16.71 12.14
N ARG A 517 35.07 17.60 11.63
CA ARG A 517 36.35 17.21 11.01
C ARG A 517 37.26 16.49 12.00
N LYS A 518 37.49 17.06 13.19
CA LYS A 518 38.27 16.42 14.26
C LYS A 518 37.73 15.05 14.66
N LYS A 519 36.40 14.88 14.76
CA LYS A 519 35.78 13.56 15.04
C LYS A 519 35.98 12.55 13.91
N LYS A 520 35.95 12.97 12.65
CA LYS A 520 36.27 12.10 11.50
C LYS A 520 37.74 11.70 11.50
N ASP A 521 38.63 12.64 11.80
CA ASP A 521 40.08 12.40 11.89
C ASP A 521 40.42 11.47 13.06
N SER A 522 39.77 11.62 14.22
CA SER A 522 39.94 10.69 15.34
C SER A 522 39.41 9.28 15.04
N LYS A 523 38.30 9.16 14.29
CA LYS A 523 37.77 7.86 13.85
C LYS A 523 38.62 7.20 12.76
N SER A 524 39.22 7.97 11.85
CA SER A 524 40.16 7.44 10.86
C SER A 524 41.49 7.01 11.51
N ILE A 525 41.99 7.74 12.51
CA ILE A 525 43.18 7.35 13.28
C ILE A 525 42.94 6.06 14.09
N LEU A 526 41.73 5.88 14.66
CA LEU A 526 41.35 4.63 15.34
C LEU A 526 41.08 3.46 14.37
N GLY A 527 40.61 3.74 13.15
CA GLY A 527 40.38 2.73 12.10
C GLY A 527 41.66 2.22 11.42
N VAL A 528 42.77 2.96 11.51
CA VAL A 528 44.07 2.57 10.94
C VAL A 528 44.89 1.68 11.89
N SER A 529 44.44 1.45 13.13
CA SER A 529 45.15 0.58 14.09
C SER A 529 44.73 -0.90 14.10
N ILE A 530 43.90 -1.37 13.15
CA ILE A 530 43.51 -2.80 13.03
C ILE A 530 43.74 -3.34 11.61
N ASP A 531 44.80 -2.92 10.91
CA ASP A 531 45.24 -3.64 9.70
C ASP A 531 46.76 -3.79 9.63
N GLY A 532 47.29 -4.56 10.59
CA GLY A 532 48.72 -4.83 10.72
C GLY A 532 48.99 -6.16 11.39
N GLY A 533 48.46 -7.27 10.86
CA GLY A 533 48.72 -8.59 11.46
C GLY A 533 48.12 -9.80 10.74
N LYS A 534 48.72 -10.21 9.62
CA LYS A 534 48.81 -11.59 9.07
C LYS A 534 47.65 -12.58 9.32
N ARG A 535 47.13 -13.17 8.24
CA ARG A 535 47.48 -14.55 7.81
C ARG A 535 46.96 -14.88 6.42
N ARG A 536 47.92 -15.08 5.51
CA ARG A 536 47.80 -15.95 4.32
C ARG A 536 47.40 -17.36 4.79
N VAL A 537 46.29 -17.89 4.29
CA VAL A 537 46.04 -19.33 4.26
C VAL A 537 45.73 -19.68 2.81
N SER A 538 46.60 -20.50 2.25
CA SER A 538 46.52 -21.15 0.96
C SER A 538 45.32 -22.11 0.90
N MET A 539 44.51 -22.02 -0.14
CA MET A 539 43.61 -23.09 -0.55
C MET A 539 44.40 -24.11 -1.38
N GLN A 540 44.37 -25.36 -0.91
CA GLN A 540 44.36 -26.56 -1.74
C GLN A 540 42.92 -27.04 -1.80
#